data_AF-G3R0T3-F1
#
_entry.id   AF-G3R0T3-F1
#
_cell.length_a   1.000
_cell.length_b   1.000
_cell.length_c   1.000
_cell.angle_alpha   90.00
_cell.angle_beta   90.00
_cell.angle_gamma   90.00
#
_symmetry.space_group_name_H-M   'P 1'
#
loop_
_entity.id
_entity.type
_entity.pdbx_description
1 polymer ?
#
loop_
_entity_poly.entity_id
_entity_poly.type
_entity_poly.pdbx_seq_one_letter_code
_entity_poly.pdbx_strand_id
1 'polypeptide(L)'
;IGSGSNPFQHLEKSAVLQEARIFNETPINPRRCLHILTKILYLLNQGEHFGTTEATEAFFAMTRLFQSNDQTLRRMCYLTIKEMATISEDVIIVTSRYVNGQNLG
;
A
#
# COMPACT_ATOMS: atom_id res chain seq x y z
N ILE A 1 24.86 -20.72 -14.69
CA ILE A 1 23.67 -20.64 -13.80
C ILE A 1 23.29 -19.17 -13.76
N GLY A 2 22.18 -18.78 -14.41
CA GLY A 2 21.79 -17.39 -14.50
C GLY A 2 21.48 -16.86 -13.11
N SER A 3 22.24 -15.86 -12.66
CA SER A 3 21.92 -15.08 -11.48
C SER A 3 20.58 -14.42 -11.75
N GLY A 4 19.49 -15.07 -11.35
CA GLY A 4 18.16 -14.48 -11.29
C GLY A 4 18.18 -13.44 -10.19
N SER A 5 18.75 -12.27 -10.49
CA SER A 5 18.65 -11.10 -9.66
C SER A 5 17.17 -10.86 -9.43
N ASN A 6 16.74 -10.94 -8.16
CA ASN A 6 15.36 -10.65 -7.81
C ASN A 6 15.05 -9.25 -8.38
N PRO A 7 13.98 -9.04 -9.16
CA PRO A 7 13.65 -7.71 -9.71
C PRO A 7 13.44 -6.66 -8.60
N PHE A 8 13.38 -7.08 -7.34
CA PHE A 8 13.26 -6.26 -6.15
C PHE A 8 14.53 -6.16 -5.29
N GLN A 9 15.70 -6.62 -5.77
CA GLN A 9 16.90 -6.82 -4.93
C GLN A 9 17.55 -5.54 -4.36
N HIS A 10 17.05 -4.35 -4.67
CA HIS A 10 17.49 -3.07 -4.09
C HIS A 10 16.32 -2.06 -4.04
N LEU A 11 15.13 -2.50 -3.63
CA LEU A 11 14.02 -1.55 -3.46
C LEU A 11 14.29 -0.62 -2.27
N GLU A 12 14.34 0.68 -2.54
CA GLU A 12 14.31 1.69 -1.50
C GLU A 12 12.87 2.00 -1.10
N LYS A 13 12.56 1.93 0.20
CA LYS A 13 11.22 2.24 0.75
C LYS A 13 10.71 3.60 0.27
N SER A 14 11.56 4.63 0.33
CA SER A 14 11.24 5.99 -0.12
C SER A 14 10.80 6.05 -1.58
N ALA A 15 11.50 5.33 -2.46
CA ALA A 15 11.17 5.26 -3.88
C ALA A 15 9.81 4.57 -4.10
N VAL A 16 9.53 3.46 -3.39
CA VAL A 16 8.24 2.76 -3.48
C VAL A 16 7.09 3.62 -2.98
N LEU A 17 7.27 4.33 -1.86
CA LEU A 17 6.29 5.27 -1.32
C LEU A 17 6.05 6.46 -2.26
N GLN A 18 7.09 6.93 -2.95
CA GLN A 18 6.94 7.96 -3.98
C GLN A 18 6.16 7.46 -5.19
N GLU A 19 6.41 6.23 -5.65
CA GLU A 19 5.62 5.59 -6.72
C GLU A 19 4.15 5.41 -6.33
N ALA A 20 3.86 5.10 -5.05
CA ALA A 20 2.50 4.90 -4.54
C ALA A 20 1.58 6.12 -4.70
N ARG A 21 2.14 7.32 -4.98
CA ARG A 21 1.35 8.51 -5.35
C ARG A 21 0.44 8.27 -6.56
N ILE A 22 0.80 7.34 -7.43
CA ILE A 22 -0.02 6.95 -8.59
C ILE A 22 -1.42 6.43 -8.20
N PHE A 23 -1.60 5.93 -6.97
CA PHE A 23 -2.91 5.46 -6.52
C PHE A 23 -3.96 6.58 -6.48
N ASN A 24 -3.52 7.84 -6.48
CA ASN A 24 -4.38 9.02 -6.54
C ASN A 24 -4.67 9.50 -7.98
N GLU A 25 -4.09 8.88 -9.01
CA GLU A 25 -4.37 9.24 -10.40
C GLU A 25 -5.75 8.76 -10.85
N THR A 26 -6.42 9.59 -11.64
CA THR A 26 -7.68 9.26 -12.31
C THR A 26 -7.48 9.38 -13.82
N PRO A 27 -7.72 8.33 -14.62
CA PRO A 27 -8.22 7.01 -14.21
C PRO A 27 -7.15 6.12 -13.56
N ILE A 28 -7.58 5.27 -12.62
CA ILE A 28 -6.70 4.29 -11.96
C ILE A 28 -6.16 3.31 -13.00
N ASN A 29 -4.84 3.08 -13.00
CA ASN A 29 -4.18 2.06 -13.82
C ASN A 29 -3.93 0.77 -13.00
N PRO A 30 -4.72 -0.31 -13.18
CA PRO A 30 -4.64 -1.48 -12.31
C PRO A 30 -3.29 -2.18 -12.37
N ARG A 31 -2.68 -2.27 -13.57
CA ARG A 31 -1.41 -2.95 -13.76
C ARG A 31 -0.27 -2.26 -13.03
N ARG A 32 -0.19 -0.92 -13.11
CA ARG A 32 0.81 -0.14 -12.37
C ARG A 32 0.57 -0.20 -10.87
N CYS A 33 -0.70 -0.12 -10.44
CA CYS A 33 -1.04 -0.18 -9.02
C CYS A 33 -0.69 -1.54 -8.40
N LEU A 34 -1.01 -2.65 -9.07
CA LEU A 34 -0.63 -4.01 -8.65
C LEU A 34 0.88 -4.17 -8.50
N HIS A 35 1.66 -3.61 -9.43
CA HIS A 35 3.11 -3.68 -9.36
C HIS A 35 3.66 -2.99 -8.12
N ILE A 36 3.14 -1.81 -7.77
CA ILE A 36 3.56 -1.06 -6.59
C ILE A 36 3.09 -1.73 -5.30
N LEU A 37 1.85 -2.24 -5.25
CA LEU A 37 1.37 -3.03 -4.10
C LEU A 37 2.28 -4.25 -3.84
N THR A 38 2.74 -4.90 -4.91
CA THR A 38 3.69 -6.03 -4.80
C THR A 38 5.04 -5.58 -4.20
N LYS A 39 5.55 -4.42 -4.60
CA LYS A 39 6.78 -3.83 -4.02
C LYS A 39 6.58 -3.51 -2.53
N ILE A 40 5.45 -2.92 -2.15
CA ILE A 40 5.11 -2.62 -0.75
C ILE A 40 5.07 -3.92 0.07
N LEU A 41 4.37 -4.93 -0.41
CA LEU A 41 4.31 -6.23 0.24
C LEU A 41 5.68 -6.89 0.36
N TYR A 42 6.52 -6.80 -0.66
CA TYR A 42 7.87 -7.30 -0.59
C TYR A 42 8.68 -6.62 0.53
N LEU A 43 8.59 -5.29 0.65
CA LEU A 43 9.24 -4.55 1.74
C LEU A 43 8.70 -4.99 3.11
N LEU A 44 7.38 -5.12 3.26
CA LEU A 44 6.75 -5.61 4.48
C LEU A 44 7.25 -7.02 4.86
N ASN A 45 7.33 -7.93 3.89
CA ASN A 45 7.80 -9.30 4.10
C ASN A 45 9.29 -9.36 4.48
N GLN A 46 10.10 -8.38 4.07
CA GLN A 46 11.50 -8.27 4.47
C GLN A 46 11.68 -7.70 5.89
N GLY A 47 10.59 -7.33 6.58
CA GLY A 47 10.63 -6.70 7.90
C GLY A 47 10.90 -5.21 7.87
N GLU A 48 10.70 -4.54 6.72
CA GLU A 48 10.85 -3.09 6.62
C GLU A 48 9.80 -2.38 7.50
N HIS A 49 10.27 -1.48 8.37
CA HIS A 49 9.40 -0.71 9.23
C HIS A 49 8.89 0.56 8.53
N PHE A 50 7.57 0.63 8.39
CA PHE A 50 6.87 1.84 7.95
C PHE A 50 6.57 2.72 9.16
N GLY A 51 7.04 3.97 9.13
CA GLY A 51 6.68 4.93 10.17
C GLY A 51 5.19 5.27 10.11
N THR A 52 4.63 5.75 11.22
CA THR A 52 3.20 6.07 11.34
C THR A 52 2.70 6.98 10.22
N THR A 53 3.45 8.04 9.87
CA THR A 53 3.10 8.96 8.78
C THR A 53 3.10 8.27 7.40
N GLU A 54 4.16 7.51 7.10
CA GLU A 54 4.29 6.77 5.83
C GLU A 54 3.14 5.77 5.66
N ALA A 55 2.83 5.04 6.73
CA ALA A 55 1.77 4.04 6.74
C ALA A 55 0.39 4.69 6.55
N THR A 56 0.16 5.85 7.19
CA THR A 56 -1.08 6.63 7.06
C THR A 56 -1.27 7.12 5.62
N GLU A 57 -0.25 7.73 5.02
CA GLU A 57 -0.30 8.21 3.64
C GLU A 57 -0.53 7.08 2.64
N ALA A 58 0.19 5.96 2.81
CA ALA A 58 0.01 4.78 1.98
C ALA A 58 -1.40 4.18 2.13
N PHE A 59 -1.95 4.13 3.34
CA PHE A 59 -3.32 3.67 3.59
C PHE A 59 -4.34 4.54 2.85
N PHE A 60 -4.26 5.87 3.02
CA PHE A 60 -5.16 6.78 2.32
C PHE A 60 -5.06 6.65 0.80
N ALA A 61 -3.85 6.55 0.25
CA ALA A 61 -3.64 6.32 -1.17
C ALA A 61 -4.27 4.99 -1.63
N MET A 62 -4.09 3.91 -0.86
CA MET A 62 -4.66 2.58 -1.17
C MET A 62 -6.19 2.55 -1.14
N THR A 63 -6.86 3.34 -0.28
CA THR A 63 -8.34 3.39 -0.27
C THR A 63 -8.94 3.83 -1.60
N ARG A 64 -8.22 4.64 -2.39
CA ARG A 64 -8.64 5.04 -3.74
C ARG A 64 -8.75 3.85 -4.68
N LEU A 65 -7.92 2.82 -4.50
CA LEU A 65 -7.86 1.65 -5.37
C LEU A 65 -9.16 0.83 -5.34
N PHE A 66 -9.97 0.95 -4.28
CA PHE A 66 -11.30 0.31 -4.21
C PHE A 66 -12.31 0.85 -5.23
N GLN A 67 -12.05 2.02 -5.82
CA GLN A 67 -12.86 2.56 -6.91
C GLN A 67 -12.66 1.78 -8.22
N SER A 68 -11.59 0.99 -8.33
CA SER A 68 -11.35 0.15 -9.50
C SER A 68 -12.28 -1.07 -9.53
N ASN A 69 -12.83 -1.36 -10.70
CA ASN A 69 -13.61 -2.58 -10.93
C ASN A 69 -12.73 -3.85 -11.05
N ASP A 70 -11.40 -3.70 -11.16
CA ASP A 70 -10.47 -4.83 -11.24
C ASP A 70 -10.48 -5.64 -9.92
N GLN A 71 -10.85 -6.92 -10.00
CA GLN A 71 -10.96 -7.77 -8.81
C GLN A 71 -9.60 -8.13 -8.22
N THR A 72 -8.57 -8.29 -9.06
CA THR A 72 -7.21 -8.63 -8.64
C THR A 72 -6.60 -7.49 -7.84
N LEU A 73 -6.75 -6.25 -8.34
CA LEU A 73 -6.32 -5.04 -7.66
C LEU A 73 -6.99 -4.91 -6.29
N ARG A 74 -8.31 -5.12 -6.21
CA ARG A 74 -9.05 -5.07 -4.94
C ARG A 74 -8.53 -6.11 -3.95
N ARG A 75 -8.36 -7.37 -4.37
CA ARG A 75 -7.79 -8.43 -3.52
C ARG A 75 -6.39 -8.08 -3.03
N MET A 76 -5.56 -7.53 -3.92
CA MET A 76 -4.19 -7.17 -3.58
C MET A 76 -4.11 -6.00 -2.59
N CYS A 77 -5.00 -5.01 -2.76
CA CYS A 77 -5.15 -3.90 -1.84
C CYS A 77 -5.54 -4.39 -0.44
N TYR A 78 -6.53 -5.28 -0.34
CA TYR A 78 -6.93 -5.87 0.94
C TYR A 78 -5.80 -6.62 1.64
N LEU A 79 -5.04 -7.43 0.90
CA LEU A 79 -3.90 -8.15 1.48
C LEU A 79 -2.83 -7.18 1.98
N THR A 80 -2.51 -6.13 1.22
CA THR A 80 -1.52 -5.11 1.62
C THR A 80 -1.94 -4.36 2.88
N ILE A 81 -3.21 -3.95 2.97
CA ILE A 81 -3.75 -3.28 4.17
C ILE A 81 -3.70 -4.21 5.38
N LYS A 82 -4.02 -5.50 5.21
CA LYS A 82 -3.98 -6.49 6.29
C LYS A 82 -2.56 -6.67 6.83
N GLU A 83 -1.57 -6.83 5.96
CA GLU A 83 -0.16 -6.97 6.35
C GLU A 83 0.37 -5.69 7.03
N MET A 84 -0.03 -4.51 6.57
CA MET A 84 0.33 -3.25 7.23
C MET A 84 -0.30 -3.12 8.64
N ALA A 85 -1.54 -3.57 8.82
CA ALA A 85 -2.21 -3.52 10.12
C ALA A 85 -1.57 -4.46 11.16
N THR A 86 -0.94 -5.56 10.73
CA THR A 86 -0.23 -6.48 11.65
C THR A 86 1.10 -5.93 12.13
N ILE A 87 1.74 -5.02 11.38
CA ILE A 87 3.04 -4.45 11.76
C ILE A 87 2.94 -3.09 12.45
N SER A 88 1.83 -2.38 12.27
CA SER A 88 1.66 -1.01 12.77
C SER A 88 0.44 -0.94 13.67
N GLU A 89 0.65 -0.93 15.00
CA GLU A 89 -0.40 -0.66 16.00
C GLU A 89 -1.19 0.63 15.67
N ASP A 90 -0.54 1.61 15.06
CA ASP A 90 -1.13 2.90 14.68
C ASP A 90 -2.03 2.89 13.42
N VAL A 91 -1.90 1.91 12.52
CA VAL A 91 -2.75 1.87 11.30
C VAL A 91 -4.20 1.56 11.66
N ILE A 92 -4.42 0.82 12.75
CA ILE A 92 -5.75 0.58 13.32
C ILE A 92 -6.32 1.89 13.89
N ILE A 93 -5.51 2.73 14.57
CA ILE A 93 -5.98 4.02 15.09
C ILE A 93 -6.41 4.95 13.96
N VAL A 94 -5.69 4.99 12.84
CA VAL A 94 -6.09 5.79 11.67
C VAL A 94 -7.37 5.23 11.02
N THR A 95 -7.52 3.91 10.97
CA THR A 95 -8.75 3.26 10.49
C THR A 95 -9.94 3.62 11.40
N SER A 96 -9.78 3.54 12.73
CA SER A 96 -10.81 3.93 13.70
C SER A 96 -11.12 5.42 13.70
N ARG A 97 -10.12 6.29 13.46
CA ARG A 97 -10.32 7.74 13.34
C ARG A 97 -11.01 8.13 12.04
N TYR A 98 -10.76 7.43 10.93
CA TYR A 98 -11.45 7.68 9.67
C TYR A 98 -12.90 7.21 9.71
N VAL A 99 -13.18 6.06 10.34
CA VAL A 99 -14.54 5.54 10.54
C VAL A 99 -15.36 6.42 11.51
N ASN A 100 -14.75 6.95 12.56
CA ASN A 100 -15.43 7.86 13.50
C ASN A 100 -15.41 9.35 13.07
N GLY A 101 -14.51 9.74 12.16
CA GLY A 101 -14.35 11.12 11.69
C GLY A 101 -15.30 11.52 10.55
N GLN A 102 -16.09 10.59 10.01
CA GLN A 102 -17.18 10.87 9.07
C GLN A 102 -18.55 11.05 9.77
N ASN A 103 -18.60 11.08 11.11
CA ASN A 103 -19.84 11.25 11.88
C ASN A 103 -19.86 12.53 12.75
N LEU A 104 -19.20 13.59 12.25
CA LEU A 104 -19.33 14.97 12.74
C LEU A 104 -19.56 15.90 11.55
N GLY A 105 -20.75 15.75 10.94
CA GLY A 105 -21.31 16.63 9.92
C GLY A 105 -22.81 16.51 9.94
#